data_AF-A0A1I2WJI7-F1
#
_entry.id   AF-A0A1I2WJI7-F1
#
_cell.length_a   1.000
_cell.length_b   1.000
_cell.length_c   1.000
_cell.angle_alpha   90.00
_cell.angle_beta   90.00
_cell.angle_gamma   90.00
#
_symmetry.space_group_name_H-M   'P 1'
#
loop_
_entity.id
_entity.type
_entity.pdbx_description
1 polymer ?
#
loop_
_entity_poly.entity_id
_entity_poly.type
_entity_poly.pdbx_seq_one_letter_code
_entity_poly.pdbx_strand_id
1 'polypeptide(L)'
;MIDRLLFWFYDGEEKLDENTKRFFPLAMLLNRLLNETYEGKKIKFLNLKFYTQASYEGNQQLELNYTHSYGGHVHHNALFNRTELEALALPEQKKLLWKRACETLNLVAHDLRNASLSVSAGTAYDKGIEIGLNEDFVMRCANFQIHGHLVKVSILARFVGDRVFSILTVQSDNELILEDEIDRTDSDIEFFYTIYKKIELDKSNNIVIKGHYGVGYLPMTVPIIDKLK
;
A
#
# COMPACT_ATOMS: atom_id res chain seq x y z
N MET A 1 -9.26 -10.94 7.01
CA MET A 1 -8.70 -9.57 6.84
C MET A 1 -7.31 -9.45 7.49
N ILE A 2 -6.37 -8.83 6.77
CA ILE A 2 -5.02 -8.46 7.22
C ILE A 2 -4.99 -6.94 7.36
N ASP A 3 -4.84 -6.41 8.57
CA ASP A 3 -4.91 -4.96 8.79
C ASP A 3 -3.69 -4.26 8.18
N ARG A 4 -2.49 -4.81 8.38
CA ARG A 4 -1.24 -4.22 7.90
C ARG A 4 -0.19 -5.26 7.50
N LEU A 5 0.49 -5.00 6.39
CA LEU A 5 1.67 -5.74 5.94
C LEU A 5 2.84 -4.77 5.72
N LEU A 6 4.05 -5.13 6.14
CA LEU A 6 5.26 -4.33 5.92
C LEU A 6 6.47 -5.18 5.53
N PHE A 7 7.39 -4.55 4.81
CA PHE A 7 8.72 -5.06 4.53
C PHE A 7 9.76 -4.35 5.40
N TRP A 8 10.55 -5.12 6.14
CA TRP A 8 11.66 -4.63 6.95
C TRP A 8 12.96 -5.17 6.40
N PHE A 9 13.99 -4.33 6.32
CA PHE A 9 15.29 -4.70 5.74
C PHE A 9 16.40 -4.50 6.76
N TYR A 10 17.32 -5.46 6.84
CA TYR A 10 18.42 -5.47 7.79
C TYR A 10 19.71 -5.98 7.15
N ASP A 11 20.83 -5.36 7.49
CA ASP A 11 22.17 -5.75 7.04
C ASP A 11 23.16 -5.74 8.21
N GLY A 12 23.57 -6.93 8.67
CA GLY A 12 24.22 -7.06 9.97
C GLY A 12 23.29 -6.57 11.10
N GLU A 13 23.80 -5.64 11.91
CA GLU A 13 23.06 -4.93 12.97
C GLU A 13 22.31 -3.68 12.46
N GLU A 14 22.57 -3.27 11.22
CA GLU A 14 21.96 -2.07 10.62
C GLU A 14 20.53 -2.36 10.15
N LYS A 15 19.61 -1.44 10.45
CA LYS A 15 18.28 -1.42 9.85
C LYS A 15 18.30 -0.51 8.63
N LEU A 16 17.96 -1.06 7.46
CA LEU A 16 17.96 -0.32 6.19
C LEU A 16 16.62 0.42 6.01
N ASP A 17 16.42 1.49 6.80
CA ASP A 17 15.18 2.27 6.81
C ASP A 17 14.84 2.88 5.45
N GLU A 18 15.85 3.22 4.64
CA GLU A 18 15.65 3.71 3.27
C GLU A 18 14.97 2.67 2.38
N ASN A 19 15.35 1.39 2.49
CA ASN A 19 14.70 0.31 1.74
C ASN A 19 13.27 0.09 2.23
N THR A 20 13.04 0.14 3.54
CA THR A 20 11.67 0.04 4.09
C THR A 20 10.78 1.18 3.57
N LYS A 21 11.27 2.42 3.53
CA LYS A 21 10.52 3.56 2.99
C LYS A 21 10.28 3.40 1.49
N ARG A 22 11.33 3.08 0.73
CA ARG A 22 11.28 2.93 -0.74
C ARG A 22 10.28 1.86 -1.20
N PHE A 23 10.18 0.74 -0.47
CA PHE A 23 9.29 -0.37 -0.81
C PHE A 23 7.98 -0.38 0.01
N PHE A 24 7.70 0.66 0.80
CA PHE A 24 6.43 0.80 1.49
C PHE A 24 5.22 0.77 0.55
N PRO A 25 5.22 1.48 -0.61
CA PRO A 25 4.09 1.44 -1.54
C PRO A 25 3.83 0.02 -2.06
N LEU A 26 4.90 -0.75 -2.34
CA LEU A 26 4.81 -2.14 -2.77
C LEU A 26 4.20 -3.04 -1.67
N ALA A 27 4.58 -2.84 -0.40
CA ALA A 27 3.99 -3.55 0.72
C ALA A 27 2.49 -3.24 0.89
N MET A 28 2.09 -1.98 0.67
CA MET A 28 0.69 -1.55 0.71
C MET A 28 -0.11 -2.14 -0.45
N LEU A 29 0.48 -2.20 -1.64
CA LEU A 29 -0.10 -2.89 -2.79
C LEU A 29 -0.36 -4.36 -2.45
N LEU A 30 0.63 -5.06 -1.90
CA LEU A 30 0.49 -6.46 -1.49
C LEU A 30 -0.62 -6.64 -0.46
N ASN A 31 -0.64 -5.80 0.59
CA ASN A 31 -1.69 -5.87 1.61
C ASN A 31 -3.09 -5.72 1.00
N ARG A 32 -3.27 -4.77 0.07
CA ARG A 32 -4.55 -4.56 -0.62
C ARG A 32 -4.96 -5.81 -1.40
N LEU A 33 -4.06 -6.32 -2.25
CA LEU A 33 -4.37 -7.47 -3.11
C LEU A 33 -4.63 -8.75 -2.31
N LEU A 34 -3.89 -8.97 -1.21
CA LEU A 34 -4.18 -10.08 -0.29
C LEU A 34 -5.60 -9.99 0.26
N ASN A 35 -6.02 -8.82 0.71
CA ASN A 35 -7.34 -8.62 1.32
C ASN A 35 -8.52 -8.76 0.36
N GLU A 36 -8.30 -8.78 -0.95
CA GLU A 36 -9.39 -9.04 -1.92
C GLU A 36 -9.92 -10.47 -1.84
N THR A 37 -9.09 -11.43 -1.39
CA THR A 37 -9.44 -12.86 -1.34
C THR A 37 -9.21 -13.50 0.03
N TYR A 38 -8.66 -12.76 0.99
CA TYR A 38 -8.27 -13.33 2.28
C TYR A 38 -9.44 -13.45 3.26
N GLU A 39 -9.89 -14.69 3.46
CA GLU A 39 -10.98 -15.09 4.35
C GLU A 39 -10.49 -15.76 5.66
N GLY A 40 -9.17 -15.78 5.90
CA GLY A 40 -8.58 -16.35 7.10
C GLY A 40 -8.80 -15.52 8.38
N LYS A 41 -8.30 -16.06 9.51
CA LYS A 41 -8.30 -15.38 10.81
C LYS A 41 -7.66 -13.99 10.70
N LYS A 42 -8.20 -13.03 11.43
CA LYS A 42 -7.68 -11.65 11.40
C LYS A 42 -6.18 -11.61 11.78
N ILE A 43 -5.36 -11.03 10.90
CA ILE A 43 -3.96 -10.71 11.17
C ILE A 43 -3.87 -9.19 11.36
N LYS A 44 -3.43 -8.74 12.53
CA LYS A 44 -3.27 -7.31 12.82
C LYS A 44 -2.02 -6.75 12.12
N PHE A 45 -0.91 -7.48 12.20
CA PHE A 45 0.35 -7.07 11.60
C PHE A 45 1.03 -8.29 10.98
N LEU A 46 1.46 -8.15 9.73
CA LEU A 46 2.21 -9.15 8.99
C LEU A 46 3.53 -8.52 8.54
N ASN A 47 4.61 -8.81 9.25
CA ASN A 47 5.92 -8.21 9.00
C ASN A 47 6.84 -9.23 8.31
N LEU A 48 7.17 -8.98 7.05
CA LEU A 48 8.20 -9.75 6.35
C LEU A 48 9.53 -9.05 6.58
N LYS A 49 10.45 -9.73 7.28
CA LYS A 49 11.76 -9.20 7.61
C LYS A 49 12.80 -9.84 6.71
N PHE A 50 13.37 -9.04 5.83
CA PHE A 50 14.44 -9.43 4.93
C PHE A 50 15.78 -9.09 5.58
N TYR A 51 16.59 -10.13 5.83
CA TYR A 51 17.91 -10.05 6.43
C TYR A 51 18.99 -10.43 5.43
N THR A 52 20.13 -9.76 5.42
CA THR A 52 21.29 -10.23 4.65
C THR A 52 21.93 -11.44 5.34
N GLN A 53 22.80 -12.14 4.61
CA GLN A 53 23.61 -13.22 5.18
C GLN A 53 24.43 -12.75 6.40
N ALA A 54 24.99 -11.53 6.35
CA ALA A 54 25.74 -10.93 7.44
C ALA A 54 24.90 -10.76 8.73
N SER A 55 23.59 -10.50 8.62
CA SER A 55 22.70 -10.43 9.80
C SER A 55 22.59 -11.77 10.51
N TYR A 56 22.52 -12.89 9.78
CA TYR A 56 22.45 -14.22 10.37
C TYR A 56 23.78 -14.66 10.97
N GLU A 57 24.89 -14.30 10.34
CA GLU A 57 26.24 -14.62 10.84
C GLU A 57 26.57 -13.82 12.10
N GLY A 58 26.12 -12.56 12.19
CA GLY A 58 26.35 -11.69 13.34
C GLY A 58 25.42 -11.94 14.53
N ASN A 59 24.29 -12.63 14.34
CA ASN A 59 23.29 -12.83 15.39
C ASN A 59 22.85 -14.29 15.52
N GLN A 60 23.44 -15.00 16.50
CA GLN A 60 23.16 -16.42 16.75
C GLN A 60 21.71 -16.73 17.16
N GLN A 61 20.93 -15.74 17.59
CA GLN A 61 19.52 -15.91 17.95
C GLN A 61 18.58 -15.70 16.74
N LEU A 62 19.11 -15.22 15.62
CA LEU A 62 18.32 -14.99 14.42
C LEU A 62 18.20 -16.29 13.61
N GLU A 63 17.01 -16.87 13.62
CA GLU A 63 16.72 -18.07 12.85
C GLU A 63 16.21 -17.72 11.44
N LEU A 64 16.83 -18.34 10.42
CA LEU A 64 16.41 -18.24 9.02
C LEU A 64 15.09 -18.99 8.80
N ASN A 65 14.18 -18.39 8.01
CA ASN A 65 12.85 -18.92 7.71
C ASN A 65 11.98 -19.16 8.96
N TYR A 66 12.22 -18.40 10.01
CA TYR A 66 11.46 -18.48 11.25
C TYR A 66 10.19 -17.64 11.19
N THR A 67 9.04 -18.29 11.41
CA THR A 67 7.73 -17.64 11.59
C THR A 67 7.35 -17.58 13.06
N HIS A 68 7.03 -16.38 13.55
CA HIS A 68 6.46 -16.19 14.88
C HIS A 68 5.09 -15.52 14.80
N SER A 69 4.14 -16.03 15.58
CA SER A 69 2.77 -15.51 15.64
C SER A 69 2.28 -15.39 17.09
N TYR A 70 1.96 -14.17 17.51
CA TYR A 70 1.42 -13.89 18.85
C TYR A 70 0.50 -12.67 18.83
N GLY A 71 -0.67 -12.76 19.48
CA GLY A 71 -1.59 -11.62 19.64
C GLY A 71 -2.17 -11.04 18.34
N GLY A 72 -2.12 -11.81 17.23
CA GLY A 72 -2.48 -11.34 15.89
C GLY A 72 -1.34 -10.65 15.13
N HIS A 73 -0.12 -10.62 15.70
CA HIS A 73 1.10 -10.15 15.04
C HIS A 73 1.85 -11.37 14.51
N VAL A 74 2.16 -11.35 13.23
CA VAL A 74 2.97 -12.34 12.53
C VAL A 74 4.23 -11.66 12.04
N HIS A 75 5.38 -12.30 12.23
CA HIS A 75 6.59 -11.92 11.50
C HIS A 75 7.31 -13.15 10.98
N HIS A 76 8.03 -12.96 9.88
CA HIS A 76 8.83 -13.99 9.25
C HIS A 76 10.19 -13.46 8.86
N ASN A 77 11.24 -14.22 9.14
CA ASN A 77 12.61 -13.89 8.76
C ASN A 77 12.95 -14.57 7.43
N ALA A 78 13.19 -13.77 6.40
CA ALA A 78 13.63 -14.24 5.08
C ALA A 78 15.05 -13.74 4.79
N LEU A 79 15.80 -14.50 4.00
CA LEU A 79 17.09 -14.07 3.47
C LEU A 79 16.86 -13.14 2.26
N PHE A 80 17.63 -12.05 2.16
CA PHE A 80 17.79 -11.32 0.91
C PHE A 80 19.26 -11.01 0.62
N ASN A 81 19.54 -10.75 -0.66
CA ASN A 81 20.86 -10.36 -1.12
C ASN A 81 20.80 -8.89 -1.50
N ARG A 82 21.46 -8.06 -0.69
CA ARG A 82 21.50 -6.60 -0.89
C ARG A 82 22.19 -6.23 -2.20
N THR A 83 23.36 -6.79 -2.45
CA THR A 83 24.15 -6.54 -3.67
C THR A 83 23.36 -6.89 -4.94
N GLU A 84 22.67 -8.03 -4.94
CA GLU A 84 21.80 -8.44 -6.04
C GLU A 84 20.65 -7.44 -6.24
N LEU A 85 19.98 -7.04 -5.16
CA LEU A 85 18.87 -6.09 -5.24
C LEU A 85 19.34 -4.73 -5.78
N GLU A 86 20.43 -4.18 -5.23
CA GLU A 86 20.94 -2.86 -5.58
C GLU A 86 21.52 -2.80 -7.00
N ALA A 87 21.96 -3.93 -7.56
CA ALA A 87 22.42 -4.03 -8.95
C ALA A 87 21.29 -3.91 -9.99
N LEU A 88 20.03 -4.08 -9.58
CA LEU A 88 18.87 -4.03 -10.46
C LEU A 88 18.31 -2.62 -10.60
N ALA A 89 17.72 -2.29 -11.76
CA ALA A 89 16.89 -1.11 -11.90
C ALA A 89 15.62 -1.23 -11.03
N LEU A 90 15.05 -0.10 -10.58
CA LEU A 90 13.91 -0.08 -9.66
C LEU A 90 12.72 -0.97 -10.10
N PRO A 91 12.28 -1.00 -11.37
CA PRO A 91 11.21 -1.91 -11.80
C PRO A 91 11.55 -3.39 -11.55
N GLU A 92 12.80 -3.79 -11.77
CA GLU A 92 13.28 -5.16 -11.56
C GLU A 92 13.47 -5.47 -10.07
N GLN A 93 13.90 -4.48 -9.26
CA GLN A 93 13.90 -4.59 -7.80
C GLN A 93 12.49 -4.89 -7.26
N LYS A 94 11.48 -4.16 -7.75
CA LYS A 94 10.07 -4.36 -7.34
C LYS A 94 9.59 -5.77 -7.71
N LYS A 95 9.89 -6.25 -8.92
CA LYS A 95 9.53 -7.62 -9.35
C LYS A 95 10.21 -8.68 -8.48
N LEU A 96 11.51 -8.55 -8.24
CA LEU A 96 12.25 -9.48 -7.39
C LEU A 96 11.67 -9.53 -5.97
N LEU A 97 11.44 -8.36 -5.38
CA LEU A 97 10.90 -8.25 -4.03
C LEU A 97 9.45 -8.75 -3.94
N TRP A 98 8.62 -8.45 -4.94
CA TRP A 98 7.24 -8.94 -5.02
C TRP A 98 7.19 -10.47 -5.02
N LYS A 99 8.00 -11.09 -5.89
CA LYS A 99 8.13 -12.54 -5.94
C LYS A 99 8.56 -13.11 -4.59
N ARG A 100 9.65 -12.60 -4.01
CA ARG A 100 10.15 -13.07 -2.71
C ARG A 100 9.13 -12.88 -1.60
N ALA A 101 8.39 -11.78 -1.59
CA ALA A 101 7.34 -11.54 -0.60
C ALA A 101 6.20 -12.56 -0.73
N CYS A 102 5.70 -12.85 -1.93
CA CYS A 102 4.66 -13.86 -2.15
C CYS A 102 5.15 -15.28 -1.81
N GLU A 103 6.38 -15.63 -2.15
CA GLU A 103 7.01 -16.91 -1.75
C GLU A 103 7.12 -17.01 -0.22
N THR A 104 7.57 -15.94 0.43
CA THR A 104 7.64 -15.86 1.90
C THR A 104 6.26 -16.03 2.54
N LEU A 105 5.22 -15.41 1.97
CA LEU A 105 3.85 -15.55 2.46
C LEU A 105 3.33 -16.99 2.36
N ASN A 106 3.76 -17.76 1.36
CA ASN A 106 3.43 -19.18 1.28
C ASN A 106 4.10 -20.00 2.39
N LEU A 107 5.34 -19.67 2.76
CA LEU A 107 6.02 -20.27 3.92
C LEU A 107 5.27 -19.93 5.22
N VAL A 108 4.92 -18.65 5.41
CA VAL A 108 4.12 -18.21 6.56
C VAL A 108 2.76 -18.92 6.60
N ALA A 109 2.09 -19.05 5.46
CA ALA A 109 0.83 -19.75 5.35
C ALA A 109 0.95 -21.22 5.77
N HIS A 110 2.03 -21.89 5.35
CA HIS A 110 2.33 -23.26 5.75
C HIS A 110 2.53 -23.38 7.28
N ASP A 111 3.42 -22.56 7.86
CA ASP A 111 3.75 -22.62 9.28
C ASP A 111 2.55 -22.33 10.18
N LEU A 112 1.67 -21.41 9.75
CA LEU A 112 0.44 -21.06 10.45
C LEU A 112 -0.74 -21.96 10.11
N ARG A 113 -0.56 -22.95 9.21
CA ARG A 113 -1.65 -23.79 8.65
C ARG A 113 -2.82 -22.95 8.13
N ASN A 114 -2.50 -21.85 7.45
CA ASN A 114 -3.43 -20.85 6.97
C ASN A 114 -3.59 -20.93 5.45
N ALA A 115 -4.40 -21.88 4.96
CA ALA A 115 -4.61 -22.10 3.53
C ALA A 115 -5.12 -20.84 2.79
N SER A 116 -5.96 -20.03 3.45
CA SER A 116 -6.46 -18.79 2.86
C SER A 116 -5.32 -17.80 2.56
N LEU A 117 -4.29 -17.71 3.42
CA LEU A 117 -3.14 -16.85 3.16
C LEU A 117 -2.35 -17.31 1.92
N SER A 118 -2.20 -18.62 1.73
CA SER A 118 -1.49 -19.17 0.56
C SER A 118 -2.25 -18.89 -0.74
N VAL A 119 -3.57 -19.13 -0.76
CA VAL A 119 -4.42 -18.80 -1.91
C VAL A 119 -4.34 -17.31 -2.24
N SER A 120 -4.51 -16.45 -1.22
CA SER A 120 -4.43 -15.00 -1.41
C SER A 120 -3.05 -14.54 -1.89
N ALA A 121 -1.97 -15.14 -1.41
CA ALA A 121 -0.61 -14.81 -1.87
C ALA A 121 -0.40 -15.17 -3.35
N GLY A 122 -0.93 -16.30 -3.81
CA GLY A 122 -0.93 -16.71 -5.22
C GLY A 122 -1.74 -15.74 -6.09
N THR A 123 -2.99 -15.45 -5.70
CA THR A 123 -3.83 -14.48 -6.43
C THR A 123 -3.22 -13.09 -6.46
N ALA A 124 -2.67 -12.62 -5.34
CA ALA A 124 -1.99 -11.33 -5.27
C ALA A 124 -0.77 -11.30 -6.19
N TYR A 125 0.02 -12.38 -6.24
CA TYR A 125 1.17 -12.48 -7.14
C TYR A 125 0.76 -12.24 -8.60
N ASP A 126 -0.20 -13.02 -9.11
CA ASP A 126 -0.65 -12.95 -10.50
C ASP A 126 -1.22 -11.58 -10.84
N LYS A 127 -2.14 -11.08 -10.00
CA LYS A 127 -2.77 -9.77 -10.21
C LYS A 127 -1.78 -8.62 -10.12
N GLY A 128 -0.78 -8.71 -9.24
CA GLY A 128 0.30 -7.72 -9.14
C GLY A 128 1.11 -7.61 -10.44
N ILE A 129 1.43 -8.75 -11.07
CA ILE A 129 2.10 -8.79 -12.37
C ILE A 129 1.19 -8.23 -13.47
N GLU A 130 -0.08 -8.63 -13.50
CA GLU A 130 -1.08 -8.15 -14.47
C GLU A 130 -1.17 -6.62 -14.50
N ILE A 131 -1.19 -5.97 -13.33
CA ILE A 131 -1.27 -4.51 -13.22
C ILE A 131 0.09 -3.80 -13.29
N GLY A 132 1.17 -4.53 -13.62
CA GLY A 132 2.51 -3.96 -13.73
C GLY A 132 3.07 -3.44 -12.40
N LEU A 133 2.65 -4.01 -11.27
CA LEU A 133 2.97 -3.54 -9.92
C LEU A 133 2.65 -2.05 -9.70
N ASN A 134 1.55 -1.57 -10.28
CA ASN A 134 1.07 -0.21 -10.05
C ASN A 134 0.59 -0.06 -8.59
N GLU A 135 1.33 0.74 -7.83
CA GLU A 135 1.10 1.01 -6.41
C GLU A 135 0.02 2.07 -6.19
N ASP A 136 -0.41 2.77 -7.25
CA ASP A 136 -1.47 3.75 -7.17
C ASP A 136 -2.75 3.11 -6.63
N PHE A 137 -3.46 3.86 -5.78
CA PHE A 137 -4.70 3.38 -5.21
C PHE A 137 -5.68 4.49 -4.89
N VAL A 138 -6.95 4.12 -4.94
CA VAL A 138 -8.06 4.97 -4.54
C VAL A 138 -8.11 5.01 -3.01
N MET A 139 -7.69 6.14 -2.42
CA MET A 139 -7.82 6.39 -0.99
C MET A 139 -9.30 6.52 -0.60
N ARG A 140 -10.05 7.31 -1.36
CA ARG A 140 -11.49 7.54 -1.14
C ARG A 140 -12.21 7.66 -2.46
N CYS A 141 -13.46 7.22 -2.48
CA CYS A 141 -14.35 7.34 -3.63
C CYS A 141 -15.77 7.56 -3.13
N ALA A 142 -16.50 8.45 -3.78
CA ALA A 142 -17.92 8.65 -3.56
C ALA A 142 -18.60 8.92 -4.92
N ASN A 143 -19.83 8.45 -5.06
CA ASN A 143 -20.66 8.73 -6.23
C ASN A 143 -21.76 9.71 -5.83
N PHE A 144 -21.99 10.71 -6.66
CA PHE A 144 -23.00 11.74 -6.45
C PHE A 144 -23.85 11.93 -7.69
N GLN A 145 -25.08 12.38 -7.49
CA GLN A 145 -25.91 12.89 -8.58
C GLN A 145 -25.75 14.41 -8.63
N ILE A 146 -25.15 14.95 -9.69
CA ILE A 146 -24.96 16.40 -9.88
C ILE A 146 -25.60 16.79 -11.20
N HIS A 147 -26.61 17.66 -11.14
CA HIS A 147 -27.37 18.12 -12.31
C HIS A 147 -27.88 16.99 -13.24
N GLY A 148 -28.23 15.83 -12.67
CA GLY A 148 -28.71 14.69 -13.45
C GLY A 148 -27.62 13.76 -13.99
N HIS A 149 -26.33 14.08 -13.79
CA HIS A 149 -25.20 13.22 -14.13
C HIS A 149 -24.72 12.43 -12.91
N LEU A 150 -24.33 11.17 -13.13
CA LEU A 150 -23.67 10.35 -12.13
C LEU A 150 -22.18 10.69 -12.11
N VAL A 151 -21.74 11.35 -11.05
CA VAL A 151 -20.38 11.83 -10.90
C VAL A 151 -19.64 11.00 -9.86
N LYS A 152 -18.54 10.39 -10.25
CA LYS A 152 -17.60 9.69 -9.38
C LYS A 152 -16.48 10.64 -8.98
N VAL A 153 -16.37 10.91 -7.68
CA VAL A 153 -15.29 11.72 -7.11
C VAL A 153 -14.36 10.80 -6.34
N SER A 154 -13.08 10.78 -6.70
CA SER A 154 -12.07 9.95 -6.05
C SER A 154 -10.87 10.77 -5.60
N ILE A 155 -10.23 10.33 -4.52
CA ILE A 155 -8.91 10.79 -4.13
C ILE A 155 -7.98 9.61 -4.33
N LEU A 156 -7.01 9.76 -5.23
CA LEU A 156 -6.00 8.77 -5.56
C LEU A 156 -4.71 9.12 -4.83
N ALA A 157 -4.03 8.12 -4.30
CA ALA A 157 -2.61 8.23 -3.99
C ALA A 157 -1.83 7.78 -5.23
N ARG A 158 -0.99 8.67 -5.76
CA ARG A 158 -0.13 8.42 -6.91
C ARG A 158 1.34 8.43 -6.47
N PHE A 159 2.06 7.36 -6.79
CA PHE A 159 3.47 7.19 -6.41
C PHE A 159 4.38 7.62 -7.56
N VAL A 160 5.23 8.62 -7.32
CA VAL A 160 6.20 9.12 -8.30
C VAL A 160 7.56 9.25 -7.63
N GLY A 161 8.44 8.29 -7.89
CA GLY A 161 9.71 8.17 -7.17
C GLY A 161 9.47 7.94 -5.68
N ASP A 162 10.09 8.75 -4.83
CA ASP A 162 9.96 8.68 -3.38
C ASP A 162 8.81 9.56 -2.83
N ARG A 163 8.01 10.16 -3.72
CA ARG A 163 6.91 11.06 -3.36
C ARG A 163 5.56 10.42 -3.59
N VAL A 164 4.62 10.80 -2.73
CA VAL A 164 3.21 10.42 -2.84
C VAL A 164 2.39 11.67 -3.05
N PHE A 165 1.56 11.64 -4.09
CA PHE A 165 0.64 12.72 -4.45
C PHE A 165 -0.78 12.30 -4.14
N SER A 166 -1.55 13.20 -3.56
CA SER A 166 -2.99 13.06 -3.46
C SER A 166 -3.62 13.76 -4.64
N ILE A 167 -4.22 12.99 -5.53
CA ILE A 167 -4.84 13.48 -6.75
C ILE A 167 -6.36 13.37 -6.60
N LEU A 168 -7.05 14.50 -6.64
CA LEU A 168 -8.50 14.54 -6.76
C LEU A 168 -8.88 14.27 -8.21
N THR A 169 -9.72 13.28 -8.44
CA THR A 169 -10.33 13.04 -9.74
C THR A 169 -11.84 13.14 -9.68
N VAL A 170 -12.43 13.74 -10.72
CA VAL A 170 -13.87 13.82 -10.93
C VAL A 170 -14.16 13.23 -12.29
N GLN A 171 -15.03 12.23 -12.33
CA GLN A 171 -15.42 11.53 -13.55
C GLN A 171 -16.95 11.54 -13.69
N SER A 172 -17.47 11.75 -14.90
CA SER A 172 -18.87 11.54 -15.26
C SER A 172 -18.93 10.73 -16.52
N ASP A 173 -19.83 9.75 -16.61
CA ASP A 173 -20.05 8.97 -17.82
C ASP A 173 -18.75 8.35 -18.41
N ASN A 174 -17.82 7.98 -17.50
CA ASN A 174 -16.45 7.50 -17.79
C ASN A 174 -15.47 8.52 -18.39
N GLU A 175 -15.84 9.80 -18.49
CA GLU A 175 -14.95 10.88 -18.88
C GLU A 175 -14.34 11.56 -17.66
N LEU A 176 -13.05 11.90 -17.74
CA LEU A 176 -12.32 12.64 -16.71
C LEU A 176 -12.56 14.14 -16.87
N ILE A 177 -13.23 14.74 -15.89
CA ILE A 177 -13.60 16.16 -15.89
C ILE A 177 -12.57 17.02 -15.16
N LEU A 178 -12.02 16.46 -14.08
CA LEU A 178 -11.01 17.11 -13.25
C LEU A 178 -9.99 16.06 -12.82
N GLU A 179 -8.72 16.42 -12.94
CA GLU A 179 -7.62 15.80 -12.23
C GLU A 179 -6.79 16.95 -11.63
N ASP A 180 -6.64 16.98 -10.31
CA ASP A 180 -5.91 18.03 -9.62
C ASP A 180 -5.09 17.49 -8.45
N GLU A 181 -3.89 18.03 -8.25
CA GLU A 181 -3.05 17.71 -7.10
C GLU A 181 -3.54 18.51 -5.89
N ILE A 182 -4.03 17.81 -4.86
CA ILE A 182 -4.58 18.44 -3.65
C ILE A 182 -3.64 18.37 -2.45
N ASP A 183 -2.65 17.48 -2.47
CA ASP A 183 -1.58 17.40 -1.48
C ASP A 183 -0.42 16.54 -1.99
N ARG A 184 0.75 16.62 -1.33
CA ARG A 184 1.88 15.73 -1.56
C ARG A 184 2.74 15.55 -0.31
N THR A 185 3.42 14.42 -0.21
CA THR A 185 4.42 14.18 0.83
C THR A 185 5.62 13.39 0.31
N ASP A 186 6.79 13.63 0.90
CA ASP A 186 8.02 12.84 0.78
C ASP A 186 8.37 12.12 2.11
N SER A 187 7.67 12.42 3.19
CA SER A 187 7.76 11.75 4.49
C SER A 187 6.40 11.21 4.95
N ASP A 188 6.40 10.40 6.02
CA ASP A 188 5.17 9.98 6.70
C ASP A 188 4.09 9.40 5.78
N ILE A 189 4.56 8.65 4.78
CA ILE A 189 3.72 8.07 3.74
C ILE A 189 2.54 7.31 4.37
N GLU A 190 2.75 6.58 5.47
CA GLU A 190 1.66 5.89 6.18
C GLU A 190 0.54 6.83 6.67
N PHE A 191 0.88 7.98 7.25
CA PHE A 191 -0.12 8.94 7.71
C PHE A 191 -0.94 9.46 6.53
N PHE A 192 -0.29 9.71 5.40
CA PHE A 192 -0.87 10.21 4.16
C PHE A 192 -2.07 9.37 3.68
N TYR A 193 -2.00 8.04 3.84
CA TYR A 193 -3.08 7.11 3.47
C TYR A 193 -4.35 7.29 4.31
N THR A 194 -4.21 7.90 5.48
CA THR A 194 -5.27 8.01 6.48
C THR A 194 -5.84 9.42 6.61
N ILE A 195 -5.25 10.40 5.92
CA ILE A 195 -5.63 11.82 5.98
C ILE A 195 -7.10 11.98 5.61
N TYR A 196 -7.50 11.51 4.45
CA TYR A 196 -8.86 11.72 3.94
C TYR A 196 -9.86 10.78 4.60
N LYS A 197 -10.91 11.34 5.18
CA LYS A 197 -11.95 10.59 5.91
C LYS A 197 -13.24 10.48 5.11
N LYS A 198 -13.65 11.55 4.42
CA LYS A 198 -14.93 11.58 3.71
C LYS A 198 -14.90 12.57 2.55
N ILE A 199 -15.62 12.23 1.49
CA ILE A 199 -15.98 13.14 0.40
C ILE A 199 -17.49 13.35 0.51
N GLU A 200 -17.95 14.60 0.47
CA GLU A 200 -19.37 14.95 0.46
C GLU A 200 -19.63 16.15 -0.44
N LEU A 201 -20.89 16.49 -0.67
CA LEU A 201 -21.28 17.72 -1.35
C LEU A 201 -21.80 18.74 -0.34
N ASP A 202 -21.49 20.01 -0.55
CA ASP A 202 -22.15 21.10 0.15
C ASP A 202 -23.52 21.45 -0.48
N LYS A 203 -24.21 22.45 0.08
CA LYS A 203 -25.52 22.91 -0.41
C LYS A 203 -25.47 23.51 -1.82
N SER A 204 -24.29 23.83 -2.31
CA SER A 204 -24.03 24.41 -3.63
C SER A 204 -23.46 23.38 -4.61
N ASN A 205 -23.52 22.08 -4.28
CA ASN A 205 -22.95 20.98 -5.06
C ASN A 205 -21.42 21.07 -5.26
N ASN A 206 -20.70 21.78 -4.39
CA ASN A 206 -19.23 21.73 -4.39
C ASN A 206 -18.77 20.48 -3.66
N ILE A 207 -17.63 19.93 -4.08
CA ILE A 207 -16.98 18.82 -3.37
C ILE A 207 -16.39 19.36 -2.08
N VAL A 208 -16.69 18.71 -0.95
CA VAL A 208 -16.04 18.93 0.34
C VAL A 208 -15.27 17.67 0.73
N ILE A 209 -13.95 17.82 0.83
CA ILE A 209 -13.03 16.78 1.27
C ILE A 209 -12.77 16.99 2.76
N LYS A 210 -13.23 16.07 3.59
CA LYS A 210 -12.96 16.05 5.03
C LYS A 210 -11.79 15.12 5.32
N GLY A 211 -10.94 15.51 6.26
CA GLY A 211 -9.84 14.67 6.71
C GLY A 211 -9.52 14.78 8.18
N HIS A 212 -8.30 14.39 8.53
CA HIS A 212 -7.78 14.41 9.89
C HIS A 212 -7.74 15.84 10.45
N TYR A 213 -8.17 16.03 11.71
CA TYR A 213 -8.27 17.34 12.35
C TYR A 213 -6.92 18.08 12.47
N GLY A 214 -5.81 17.32 12.51
CA GLY A 214 -4.46 17.88 12.55
C GLY A 214 -3.95 18.43 11.20
N VAL A 215 -4.72 18.31 10.12
CA VAL A 215 -4.33 18.78 8.78
C VAL A 215 -5.03 20.11 8.52
N GLY A 216 -4.28 21.21 8.63
CA GLY A 216 -4.82 22.57 8.66
C GLY A 216 -5.56 23.04 7.40
N TYR A 217 -5.32 22.40 6.25
CA TYR A 217 -6.01 22.73 5.00
C TYR A 217 -7.33 21.95 4.82
N LEU A 218 -7.69 21.05 5.75
CA LEU A 218 -8.94 20.28 5.72
C LEU A 218 -9.95 20.80 6.75
N PRO A 219 -11.26 20.83 6.44
CA PRO A 219 -11.86 20.39 5.18
C PRO A 219 -11.56 21.33 4.01
N MET A 220 -11.31 20.75 2.84
CA MET A 220 -11.07 21.48 1.59
C MET A 220 -12.34 21.47 0.74
N THR A 221 -12.69 22.61 0.15
CA THR A 221 -13.82 22.72 -0.78
C THR A 221 -13.32 22.96 -2.20
N VAL A 222 -13.80 22.16 -3.15
CA VAL A 222 -13.46 22.24 -4.57
C VAL A 222 -14.73 22.52 -5.39
N PRO A 223 -14.83 23.68 -6.05
CA PRO A 223 -15.99 24.01 -6.87
C PRO A 223 -16.10 23.12 -8.12
N ILE A 224 -17.31 22.60 -8.37
CA ILE A 224 -17.62 21.81 -9.58
C ILE A 224 -18.28 22.65 -10.70
N ILE A 225 -18.83 23.81 -10.34
CA ILE A 225 -19.99 24.44 -10.99
C ILE A 225 -19.79 24.80 -12.49
N ASP A 226 -18.57 24.87 -13.00
CA ASP A 226 -18.32 25.26 -14.40
C ASP A 226 -17.83 24.15 -15.34
N LYS A 227 -17.64 22.91 -14.86
CA LYS A 227 -17.04 21.82 -15.68
C LYS A 227 -18.00 20.70 -16.09
N LEU A 228 -19.26 20.76 -15.67
CA LEU A 228 -20.30 19.75 -15.90
C LEU A 228 -21.53 20.31 -16.67
N LYS A 229 -21.32 21.34 -17.50
CA LYS A 229 -22.39 21.94 -18.32
C LYS A 229 -22.52 21.25 -19.67
#